data_AF-A0A9Q0PHB2-F1
#
_entry.id   AF-A0A9Q0PHB2-F1
#
_cell.length_a   1.000
_cell.length_b   1.000
_cell.length_c   1.000
_cell.angle_alpha   90.00
_cell.angle_beta   90.00
_cell.angle_gamma   90.00
#
_symmetry.space_group_name_H-M   'P 1'
#
loop_
_entity.id
_entity.type
_entity.pdbx_description
1 polymer ?
#
loop_
_entity_poly.entity_id
_entity_poly.type
_entity_poly.pdbx_seq_one_letter_code
_entity_poly.pdbx_strand_id
1 'polypeptide(L)'
;MSQQSLALATSKETEHQDIDHKREIQEAMLWYNMVLGFKIEGGRGVKFTFNNINLKNPYEEYSFAIRYENDMYTLLACDPQLNDTKQLIHELNKTNGLFKFVRKLREKFQEAAPHGFLPQPTTLHQETTISVSAPGFSISSDISESSSKTSQTSDEPKRNSKRSRHGRGGRQAIMSPVSVRQSPRFKAISCR
;
A
#
# COMPACT_ATOMS: atom_id res chain seq x y z
N MET A 1 44.34 -46.81 -0.56
CA MET A 1 42.94 -46.34 -0.71
C MET A 1 42.69 -46.09 -2.20
N SER A 2 41.75 -46.82 -2.79
CA SER A 2 41.51 -46.86 -4.25
C SER A 2 40.76 -45.61 -4.72
N GLN A 3 41.13 -45.05 -5.87
CA GLN A 3 40.45 -43.87 -6.44
C GLN A 3 38.94 -44.11 -6.66
N GLN A 4 38.54 -45.36 -6.87
CA GLN A 4 37.14 -45.75 -7.04
C GLN A 4 36.31 -45.57 -5.75
N SER A 5 36.88 -45.80 -4.56
CA SER A 5 36.15 -45.62 -3.30
C SER A 5 35.93 -44.15 -2.95
N LEU A 6 36.85 -43.27 -3.36
CA LEU A 6 36.70 -41.81 -3.21
C LEU A 6 35.61 -41.28 -4.15
N ALA A 7 35.62 -41.68 -5.42
CA ALA A 7 34.61 -41.26 -6.40
C ALA A 7 33.18 -41.70 -6.01
N LEU A 8 33.03 -42.90 -5.44
CA LEU A 8 31.73 -43.39 -4.96
C LEU A 8 31.26 -42.67 -3.69
N ALA A 9 32.17 -42.29 -2.80
CA ALA A 9 31.82 -41.50 -1.62
C ALA A 9 31.37 -40.09 -2.00
N THR A 10 32.09 -39.43 -2.93
CA THR A 10 31.72 -38.10 -3.42
C THR A 10 30.39 -38.10 -4.16
N SER A 11 30.09 -39.13 -4.97
CA SER A 11 28.81 -39.24 -5.68
C SER A 11 27.61 -39.36 -4.72
N LYS A 12 27.75 -40.18 -3.68
CA LYS A 12 26.68 -40.38 -2.67
C LYS A 12 26.44 -39.14 -1.83
N GLU A 13 27.52 -38.42 -1.48
CA GLU A 13 27.41 -37.18 -0.72
C GLU A 13 26.71 -36.08 -1.54
N THR A 14 27.01 -35.96 -2.83
CA THR A 14 26.33 -35.00 -3.72
C THR A 14 24.84 -35.31 -3.92
N GLU A 15 24.47 -36.60 -4.02
CA GLU A 15 23.07 -37.02 -4.12
C GLU A 15 22.28 -36.70 -2.86
N HIS A 16 22.87 -36.96 -1.67
CA HIS A 16 22.22 -36.64 -0.39
C HIS A 16 22.04 -35.14 -0.23
N GLN A 17 23.05 -34.34 -0.59
CA GLN A 17 22.97 -32.88 -0.56
C GLN A 17 21.90 -32.33 -1.51
N ASP A 18 21.74 -32.91 -2.72
CA ASP A 18 20.69 -32.50 -3.66
C ASP A 18 19.28 -32.82 -3.12
N ILE A 19 19.11 -34.00 -2.50
CA ILE A 19 17.84 -34.41 -1.87
C ILE A 19 17.48 -33.48 -0.71
N ASP A 20 18.44 -33.14 0.15
CA ASP A 20 18.22 -32.26 1.30
C ASP A 20 17.94 -30.83 0.84
N HIS A 21 18.71 -30.29 -0.09
CA HIS A 21 18.49 -28.95 -0.64
C HIS A 21 17.11 -28.83 -1.32
N LYS A 22 16.69 -29.86 -2.06
CA LYS A 22 15.34 -29.91 -2.64
C LYS A 22 14.26 -29.88 -1.57
N ARG A 23 14.45 -30.61 -0.46
CA ARG A 23 13.52 -30.63 0.67
C ARG A 23 13.41 -29.26 1.32
N GLU A 24 14.55 -28.62 1.59
CA GLU A 24 14.59 -27.26 2.17
C GLU A 24 13.86 -26.24 1.29
N ILE A 25 14.06 -26.30 -0.04
CA ILE A 25 13.31 -25.45 -0.98
C ILE A 25 11.81 -25.72 -0.90
N GLN A 26 11.40 -26.99 -0.88
CA GLN A 26 9.98 -27.35 -0.80
C GLN A 26 9.34 -26.89 0.50
N GLU A 27 10.02 -27.04 1.63
CA GLU A 27 9.56 -26.56 2.93
C GLU A 27 9.43 -25.03 2.95
N ALA A 28 10.44 -24.32 2.42
CA ALA A 28 10.38 -22.88 2.27
C ALA A 28 9.21 -22.44 1.39
N MET A 29 9.00 -23.10 0.24
CA MET A 29 7.87 -22.83 -0.65
C MET A 29 6.52 -23.05 0.05
N LEU A 30 6.36 -24.15 0.79
CA LEU A 30 5.13 -24.42 1.55
C LEU A 30 4.88 -23.34 2.61
N TRP A 31 5.91 -22.93 3.33
CA TRP A 31 5.82 -21.88 4.34
C TRP A 31 5.42 -20.53 3.71
N TYR A 32 6.06 -20.12 2.62
CA TYR A 32 5.70 -18.89 1.91
C TYR A 32 4.29 -18.93 1.34
N ASN A 33 3.88 -20.07 0.75
CA ASN A 33 2.54 -20.23 0.22
C ASN A 33 1.48 -20.07 1.32
N MET A 34 1.73 -20.65 2.50
CA MET A 34 0.83 -20.57 3.65
C MET A 34 0.76 -19.15 4.23
N VAL A 35 1.91 -18.55 4.53
CA VAL A 35 1.99 -17.25 5.22
C VAL A 35 1.52 -16.10 4.35
N LEU A 36 1.89 -16.11 3.06
CA LEU A 36 1.53 -15.04 2.14
C LEU A 36 0.17 -15.24 1.51
N GLY A 37 -0.37 -16.47 1.58
CA GLY A 37 -1.54 -16.87 0.84
C GLY A 37 -1.35 -16.73 -0.66
N PHE A 38 -0.21 -17.17 -1.16
CA PHE A 38 0.27 -16.85 -2.50
C PHE A 38 1.03 -18.02 -3.10
N LYS A 39 0.57 -18.52 -4.25
CA LYS A 39 1.14 -19.66 -4.94
C LYS A 39 1.48 -19.29 -6.38
N ILE A 40 2.57 -19.83 -6.89
CA ILE A 40 3.00 -19.66 -8.28
C ILE A 40 3.07 -21.04 -8.95
N GLU A 41 2.47 -21.17 -10.13
CA GLU A 41 2.46 -22.38 -10.92
C GLU A 41 2.97 -22.11 -12.33
N GLY A 42 3.92 -22.93 -12.79
CA GLY A 42 4.41 -22.90 -14.18
C GLY A 42 3.54 -23.73 -15.12
N GLY A 43 3.55 -23.39 -16.41
CA GLY A 43 2.82 -24.08 -17.46
C GLY A 43 2.93 -23.35 -18.80
N ARG A 44 1.81 -23.17 -19.51
CA ARG A 44 1.74 -22.32 -20.73
C ARG A 44 2.12 -20.85 -20.51
N GLY A 45 2.22 -20.45 -19.25
CA GLY A 45 2.67 -19.17 -18.74
C GLY A 45 2.95 -19.37 -17.25
N VAL A 46 3.03 -18.27 -16.50
CA VAL A 46 3.14 -18.30 -15.04
C VAL A 46 1.79 -17.88 -14.46
N LYS A 47 1.15 -18.79 -13.71
CA LYS A 47 -0.08 -18.52 -12.97
C LYS A 47 0.28 -18.13 -11.55
N PHE A 48 -0.31 -17.04 -11.10
CA PHE A 48 -0.24 -16.52 -9.76
C PHE A 48 -1.62 -16.67 -9.12
N THR A 49 -1.68 -17.35 -7.99
CA THR A 49 -2.91 -17.59 -7.24
C THR A 49 -2.76 -16.99 -5.85
N PHE A 50 -3.75 -16.21 -5.45
CA PHE A 50 -3.88 -15.68 -4.11
C PHE A 50 -5.06 -16.33 -3.42
N ASN A 51 -4.90 -16.60 -2.14
CA ASN A 51 -5.99 -16.85 -1.20
C ASN A 51 -5.88 -15.81 -0.07
N ASN A 52 -6.67 -15.96 0.99
CA ASN A 52 -6.69 -15.01 2.11
C ASN A 52 -6.97 -13.56 1.65
N ILE A 53 -7.75 -13.40 0.58
CA ILE A 53 -8.23 -12.09 0.11
C ILE A 53 -9.60 -11.80 0.70
N ASN A 54 -10.55 -12.72 0.52
CA ASN A 54 -11.88 -12.61 1.09
C ASN A 54 -11.89 -13.06 2.55
N LEU A 55 -12.16 -12.13 3.47
CA LEU A 55 -12.23 -12.43 4.91
C LEU A 55 -13.36 -13.40 5.28
N LYS A 56 -14.43 -13.48 4.48
CA LYS A 56 -15.55 -14.42 4.70
C LYS A 56 -15.20 -15.83 4.27
N ASN A 57 -14.42 -15.95 3.19
CA ASN A 57 -13.96 -17.22 2.66
C ASN A 57 -12.45 -17.14 2.34
N PRO A 58 -11.57 -17.42 3.31
CA PRO A 58 -10.12 -17.30 3.13
C PRO A 58 -9.58 -18.30 2.10
N TYR A 59 -10.31 -19.36 1.80
CA TYR A 59 -9.95 -20.37 0.80
C TYR A 59 -10.37 -19.99 -0.62
N GLU A 60 -11.12 -18.89 -0.80
CA GLU A 60 -11.45 -18.39 -2.13
C GLU A 60 -10.18 -17.99 -2.88
N GLU A 61 -10.05 -18.52 -4.10
CA GLU A 61 -8.89 -18.28 -4.95
C GLU A 61 -9.14 -17.12 -5.91
N TYR A 62 -8.13 -16.25 -6.03
CA TYR A 62 -8.07 -15.16 -6.99
C TYR A 62 -6.80 -15.37 -7.79
N SER A 63 -6.87 -15.41 -9.11
CA SER A 63 -5.71 -15.79 -9.91
C SER A 63 -5.57 -14.99 -11.19
N PHE A 64 -4.35 -14.92 -11.68
CA PHE A 64 -4.06 -14.43 -13.01
C PHE A 64 -2.91 -15.23 -13.61
N ALA A 65 -2.85 -15.29 -14.93
CA ALA A 65 -1.76 -15.93 -15.65
C ALA A 65 -1.19 -14.96 -16.66
N ILE A 66 0.13 -14.83 -16.68
CA ILE A 66 0.87 -14.04 -17.67
C ILE A 66 1.84 -14.93 -18.44
N ARG A 67 2.12 -14.55 -19.68
CA ARG A 67 3.19 -15.12 -20.49
C ARG A 67 4.12 -14.00 -20.92
N TYR A 68 5.42 -14.29 -20.90
CA TYR A 68 6.43 -13.44 -21.52
C TYR A 68 6.87 -14.05 -22.83
N GLU A 69 6.61 -13.38 -23.95
CA GLU A 69 6.92 -13.83 -25.30
C GLU A 69 7.12 -12.61 -26.20
N ASN A 70 8.09 -12.65 -27.13
CA ASN A 70 8.41 -11.53 -28.04
C ASN A 70 8.69 -10.22 -27.28
N ASP A 71 9.51 -10.29 -26.23
CA ASP A 71 9.87 -9.18 -25.34
C ASP A 71 8.70 -8.47 -24.65
N MET A 72 7.51 -9.07 -24.65
CA MET A 72 6.32 -8.52 -24.00
C MET A 72 5.60 -9.53 -23.12
N TYR A 73 5.09 -9.03 -21.99
CA TYR A 73 4.11 -9.69 -21.16
C TYR A 73 2.71 -9.58 -21.78
N THR A 74 2.03 -10.71 -21.82
CA THR A 74 0.62 -10.83 -22.21
C THR A 74 -0.17 -11.48 -21.07
N LEU A 75 -1.42 -11.05 -20.89
CA LEU A 75 -2.34 -11.67 -19.94
C LEU A 75 -3.02 -12.86 -20.62
N LEU A 76 -2.90 -14.04 -20.03
CA LEU A 76 -3.57 -15.27 -20.48
C LEU A 76 -4.94 -15.45 -19.83
N ALA A 77 -5.03 -15.17 -18.53
CA ALA A 77 -6.25 -15.32 -17.75
C ALA A 77 -6.24 -14.40 -16.51
N CYS A 78 -7.41 -14.01 -16.04
CA CYS A 78 -7.61 -13.26 -14.79
C CYS A 78 -8.97 -13.63 -14.23
N ASP A 79 -9.01 -14.14 -13.00
CA ASP A 79 -10.21 -14.59 -12.34
C ASP A 79 -10.20 -14.14 -10.87
N PRO A 80 -11.15 -13.30 -10.42
CA PRO A 80 -12.18 -12.64 -11.22
C PRO A 80 -11.59 -11.67 -12.25
N GLN A 81 -12.35 -11.35 -13.29
CA GLN A 81 -11.92 -10.37 -14.29
C GLN A 81 -11.86 -8.97 -13.68
N LEU A 82 -10.73 -8.29 -13.81
CA LEU A 82 -10.54 -6.91 -13.36
C LEU A 82 -10.61 -5.94 -14.55
N ASN A 83 -11.15 -4.74 -14.32
CA ASN A 83 -11.26 -3.69 -15.36
C ASN A 83 -9.89 -3.09 -15.72
N ASP A 84 -9.00 -2.94 -14.74
CA ASP A 84 -7.75 -2.20 -14.86
C ASP A 84 -6.59 -3.04 -15.45
N THR A 85 -6.82 -4.33 -15.77
CA THR A 85 -5.73 -5.25 -16.12
C THR A 85 -4.96 -4.84 -17.37
N LYS A 86 -5.64 -4.24 -18.35
CA LYS A 86 -4.97 -3.74 -19.57
C LYS A 86 -3.93 -2.66 -19.26
N GLN A 87 -4.26 -1.73 -18.37
CA GLN A 87 -3.35 -0.67 -17.95
C GLN A 87 -2.18 -1.22 -17.14
N LEU A 88 -2.44 -2.19 -16.26
CA LEU A 88 -1.41 -2.83 -15.45
C LEU A 88 -0.41 -3.61 -16.33
N ILE A 89 -0.87 -4.33 -17.36
CA ILE A 89 -0.01 -5.02 -18.32
C ILE A 89 0.81 -4.02 -19.15
N HIS A 90 0.23 -2.88 -19.52
CA HIS A 90 0.96 -1.83 -20.21
C HIS A 90 2.09 -1.25 -19.33
N GLU A 91 1.82 -0.97 -18.05
CA GLU A 91 2.86 -0.52 -17.10
C GLU A 91 3.93 -1.60 -16.89
N LEU A 92 3.54 -2.88 -16.80
CA LEU A 92 4.46 -4.00 -16.67
C LEU A 92 5.42 -4.06 -17.86
N ASN A 93 4.91 -3.97 -19.09
CA ASN A 93 5.73 -3.95 -20.30
C ASN A 93 6.67 -2.74 -20.38
N LYS A 94 6.25 -1.58 -19.84
CA LYS A 94 7.08 -0.37 -19.82
C LYS A 94 8.21 -0.43 -18.79
N THR A 95 7.96 -1.05 -17.63
CA THR A 95 8.85 -0.98 -16.46
C THR A 95 9.60 -2.27 -16.15
N ASN A 96 9.16 -3.40 -16.74
CA ASN A 96 9.54 -4.75 -16.37
C ASN A 96 9.38 -5.04 -14.86
N GLY A 97 8.49 -4.31 -14.18
CA GLY A 97 8.33 -4.32 -12.73
C GLY A 97 7.37 -5.41 -12.24
N LEU A 98 7.71 -6.70 -12.42
CA LEU A 98 6.83 -7.82 -12.08
C LEU A 98 6.35 -7.80 -10.63
N PHE A 99 7.25 -7.57 -9.67
CA PHE A 99 6.88 -7.52 -8.24
C PHE A 99 5.83 -6.44 -7.94
N LYS A 100 6.01 -5.24 -8.53
CA LYS A 100 5.07 -4.13 -8.38
C LYS A 100 3.72 -4.46 -9.02
N PHE A 101 3.74 -5.09 -10.19
CA PHE A 101 2.54 -5.54 -10.89
C PHE A 101 1.75 -6.56 -10.07
N VAL A 102 2.41 -7.62 -9.56
CA VAL A 102 1.79 -8.66 -8.72
C VAL A 102 1.13 -8.03 -7.49
N ARG A 103 1.81 -7.10 -6.82
CA ARG A 103 1.28 -6.39 -5.65
C ARG A 103 0.03 -5.57 -5.97
N LYS A 104 0.09 -4.75 -7.03
CA LYS A 104 -1.07 -3.96 -7.48
C LYS A 104 -2.26 -4.84 -7.84
N LEU A 105 -2.03 -5.98 -8.48
CA LEU A 105 -3.12 -6.86 -8.85
C LEU A 105 -3.78 -7.51 -7.62
N ARG A 106 -3.00 -7.85 -6.59
CA ARG A 106 -3.54 -8.30 -5.30
C ARG A 106 -4.42 -7.25 -4.64
N GLU A 107 -3.96 -5.98 -4.63
CA GLU A 107 -4.75 -4.85 -4.11
C GLU A 107 -6.09 -4.73 -4.87
N LYS A 108 -6.07 -4.89 -6.20
CA LYS A 108 -7.29 -4.86 -7.02
C LYS A 108 -8.24 -6.02 -6.74
N PHE A 109 -7.74 -7.22 -6.47
CA PHE A 109 -8.57 -8.33 -6.02
C PHE A 109 -9.19 -8.06 -4.64
N GLN A 110 -8.46 -7.42 -3.72
CA GLN A 110 -9.00 -7.02 -2.41
C GLN A 110 -10.11 -5.96 -2.54
N GLU A 111 -9.94 -4.99 -3.44
CA GLU A 111 -10.98 -3.99 -3.76
C GLU A 111 -12.24 -4.65 -4.33
N ALA A 112 -12.08 -5.66 -5.19
CA ALA A 112 -13.18 -6.37 -5.84
C ALA A 112 -13.85 -7.42 -4.95
N ALA A 113 -13.15 -7.91 -3.91
CA ALA A 113 -13.67 -8.93 -3.03
C ALA A 113 -14.87 -8.38 -2.23
N PRO A 114 -15.99 -9.13 -2.15
CA PRO A 114 -17.18 -8.70 -1.44
C PRO A 114 -16.83 -8.49 0.03
N HIS A 115 -16.83 -7.23 0.46
CA HIS A 115 -16.48 -6.86 1.82
C HIS A 115 -17.33 -7.68 2.81
N GLY A 116 -16.68 -8.31 3.79
CA GLY A 116 -17.22 -8.19 5.13
C GLY A 116 -17.10 -6.72 5.49
N PHE A 117 -18.13 -5.92 5.17
CA PHE A 117 -18.14 -4.49 5.44
C PHE A 117 -17.80 -4.27 6.92
N LEU A 118 -16.63 -3.68 7.20
CA LEU A 118 -16.47 -2.89 8.41
C LEU A 118 -17.34 -1.64 8.21
N PRO A 119 -18.15 -1.20 9.19
CA PRO A 119 -19.09 -0.11 8.96
C PRO A 119 -18.30 1.17 8.69
N GLN A 120 -18.50 1.79 7.52
CA GLN A 120 -18.25 3.22 7.42
C GLN A 120 -19.31 3.92 8.28
N PRO A 121 -18.94 4.92 9.11
CA PRO A 121 -19.92 5.76 9.77
C PRO A 121 -20.58 6.62 8.70
N THR A 122 -21.76 6.22 8.24
CA THR A 122 -22.66 7.12 7.52
C THR A 122 -23.01 8.26 8.47
N THR A 123 -22.46 9.44 8.22
CA THR A 123 -22.93 10.71 8.77
C THR A 123 -24.38 10.88 8.32
N LEU A 124 -25.30 10.54 9.21
CA LEU A 124 -26.73 10.69 9.02
C LEU A 124 -27.05 12.19 9.11
N HIS A 125 -27.11 12.85 7.96
CA HIS A 125 -27.65 14.20 7.85
C HIS A 125 -29.17 14.10 7.97
N GLN A 126 -29.67 14.21 9.19
CA GLN A 126 -31.10 14.32 9.48
C GLN A 126 -31.53 15.76 9.19
N GLU A 127 -32.09 16.00 8.01
CA GLU A 127 -32.92 17.20 7.79
C GLU A 127 -34.25 16.99 8.53
N THR A 128 -34.37 17.62 9.70
CA THR A 128 -35.62 17.67 10.45
C THR A 128 -36.29 19.03 10.19
N THR A 129 -37.24 19.06 9.26
CA THR A 129 -38.20 20.15 9.08
C THR A 129 -39.32 20.04 10.12
N ILE A 130 -39.49 21.03 11.01
CA ILE A 130 -40.70 21.16 11.84
C ILE A 130 -41.15 22.62 11.85
N SER A 131 -42.46 22.80 11.70
CA SER A 131 -43.20 24.02 11.37
C SER A 131 -44.04 24.51 12.57
N VAL A 132 -44.06 25.83 12.78
CA VAL A 132 -45.12 26.73 13.33
C VAL A 132 -45.68 26.52 14.76
N SER A 133 -45.46 27.49 15.66
CA SER A 133 -46.46 28.47 16.20
C SER A 133 -46.02 29.13 17.54
N ALA A 134 -46.33 30.43 17.70
CA ALA A 134 -46.26 31.25 18.94
C ALA A 134 -47.70 31.62 19.39
N PRO A 135 -47.98 31.96 20.66
CA PRO A 135 -47.77 33.31 21.26
C PRO A 135 -47.31 33.23 22.74
N GLY A 136 -46.85 34.24 23.50
CA GLY A 136 -46.90 35.70 23.48
C GLY A 136 -47.44 36.15 24.85
N PHE A 137 -46.68 36.91 25.67
CA PHE A 137 -47.18 37.85 26.70
C PHE A 137 -46.08 38.84 27.13
N SER A 138 -46.51 40.07 27.39
CA SER A 138 -45.75 41.33 27.48
C SER A 138 -45.76 41.96 28.89
N ILE A 139 -45.05 43.10 29.02
CA ILE A 139 -45.19 44.21 30.02
C ILE A 139 -44.23 44.07 31.24
N SER A 140 -43.47 45.08 31.73
CA SER A 140 -43.54 46.56 31.71
C SER A 140 -42.18 47.26 31.92
N SER A 141 -42.16 48.56 31.60
CA SER A 141 -41.20 49.70 31.79
C SER A 141 -40.52 49.81 33.17
N ASP A 142 -39.40 50.52 33.38
CA ASP A 142 -39.27 51.99 33.28
C ASP A 142 -37.84 52.58 33.14
N ILE A 143 -37.87 53.84 32.72
CA ILE A 143 -36.88 54.82 32.24
C ILE A 143 -35.75 55.22 33.22
N SER A 144 -34.54 55.48 32.69
CA SER A 144 -33.73 56.67 33.06
C SER A 144 -32.66 57.00 32.01
N GLU A 145 -32.69 58.25 31.53
CA GLU A 145 -31.82 58.87 30.53
C GLU A 145 -30.36 59.08 30.99
N SER A 146 -29.40 59.09 30.05
CA SER A 146 -28.60 60.30 29.78
C SER A 146 -27.61 60.14 28.60
N SER A 147 -27.68 61.16 27.73
CA SER A 147 -26.79 61.68 26.68
C SER A 147 -25.32 61.18 26.71
N SER A 148 -24.66 60.86 25.60
CA SER A 148 -24.37 61.81 24.51
C SER A 148 -23.56 61.16 23.37
N LYS A 149 -23.89 61.56 22.13
CA LYS A 149 -23.04 61.72 20.93
C LYS A 149 -22.33 60.48 20.33
N THR A 150 -22.19 60.26 19.02
CA THR A 150 -22.67 60.85 17.76
C THR A 150 -22.09 59.93 16.66
N SER A 151 -22.95 59.38 15.80
CA SER A 151 -22.80 58.93 14.39
C SER A 151 -21.47 58.31 13.90
N GLN A 152 -21.48 57.09 13.33
CA GLN A 152 -21.74 56.77 11.89
C GLN A 152 -20.72 57.47 10.95
N THR A 153 -20.11 56.88 9.92
CA THR A 153 -20.27 55.63 9.17
C THR A 153 -19.16 55.60 8.10
N SER A 154 -18.80 54.38 7.69
CA SER A 154 -18.64 53.91 6.31
C SER A 154 -17.45 54.29 5.41
N ASP A 155 -16.96 53.20 4.79
CA ASP A 155 -16.47 53.00 3.43
C ASP A 155 -14.97 53.15 3.08
N GLU A 156 -14.48 52.02 2.56
CA GLU A 156 -13.31 51.71 1.69
C GLU A 156 -13.07 52.77 0.56
N PRO A 157 -11.99 52.74 -0.28
CA PRO A 157 -11.03 51.65 -0.56
C PRO A 157 -9.56 52.09 -0.88
N LYS A 158 -8.76 51.11 -1.34
CA LYS A 158 -7.72 51.17 -2.42
C LYS A 158 -6.26 51.63 -2.15
N ARG A 159 -5.39 50.63 -2.36
CA ARG A 159 -4.30 50.54 -3.37
C ARG A 159 -2.91 51.15 -3.06
N ASN A 160 -1.92 50.45 -3.64
CA ASN A 160 -0.54 50.84 -4.01
C ASN A 160 0.53 50.56 -2.95
N SER A 161 1.82 50.37 -3.26
CA SER A 161 2.55 49.79 -4.39
C SER A 161 4.04 49.83 -3.98
N LYS A 162 4.88 49.02 -4.63
CA LYS A 162 6.33 49.22 -4.85
C LYS A 162 7.32 49.09 -3.66
N ARG A 163 8.06 47.97 -3.75
CA ARG A 163 9.50 47.90 -4.14
C ARG A 163 10.52 48.61 -3.24
N SER A 164 11.49 47.87 -2.71
CA SER A 164 12.92 48.16 -2.88
C SER A 164 13.79 46.96 -2.51
N ARG A 165 14.92 46.82 -3.21
CA ARG A 165 15.96 45.79 -3.07
C ARG A 165 16.91 46.14 -1.90
N HIS A 166 18.10 45.50 -1.88
CA HIS A 166 19.27 45.59 -1.00
C HIS A 166 19.30 44.41 -0.02
N GLY A 167 20.29 43.54 0.09
CA GLY A 167 21.60 43.37 -0.55
C GLY A 167 22.45 42.46 0.35
N ARG A 168 23.28 41.60 -0.27
CA ARG A 168 24.62 41.18 0.20
C ARG A 168 24.74 40.15 1.35
N GLY A 169 25.16 38.93 0.97
CA GLY A 169 26.35 38.25 1.51
C GLY A 169 26.21 37.36 2.75
N GLY A 170 26.60 36.08 2.63
CA GLY A 170 26.93 35.23 3.80
C GLY A 170 26.79 33.74 3.54
N ARG A 171 27.92 33.04 3.41
CA ARG A 171 28.04 31.58 3.26
C ARG A 171 27.53 30.84 4.50
N GLN A 172 26.94 29.65 4.31
CA GLN A 172 27.38 28.40 4.95
C GLN A 172 26.58 27.20 4.41
N ALA A 173 27.31 26.26 3.82
CA ALA A 173 26.80 24.95 3.41
C ALA A 173 26.85 24.02 4.62
N ILE A 174 25.71 23.44 5.00
CA ILE A 174 25.64 22.38 6.00
C ILE A 174 25.24 21.11 5.25
N MET A 175 26.20 20.19 5.15
CA MET A 175 26.03 18.87 4.56
C MET A 175 25.27 17.96 5.54
N SER A 176 24.31 17.21 5.01
CA SER A 176 23.49 16.24 5.74
C SER A 176 24.33 15.06 6.26
N PRO A 177 24.05 14.53 7.46
CA PRO A 177 24.85 13.45 8.05
C PRO A 177 24.56 12.09 7.39
N VAL A 178 25.65 11.38 7.09
CA VAL A 178 25.70 10.01 6.59
C VAL A 178 25.30 9.03 7.71
N SER A 179 24.28 8.22 7.47
CA SER A 179 23.88 7.14 8.37
C SER A 179 24.77 5.92 8.16
N VAL A 180 25.62 5.60 9.15
CA VAL A 180 26.45 4.40 9.18
C VAL A 180 25.62 3.25 9.74
N ARG A 181 25.19 2.33 8.86
CA ARG A 181 24.42 1.13 9.22
C ARG A 181 25.39 0.07 9.76
N GLN A 182 25.55 0.01 11.08
CA GLN A 182 26.31 -1.03 11.77
C GLN A 182 25.48 -2.32 11.85
N SER A 183 25.95 -3.41 11.24
CA SER A 183 25.35 -4.75 11.39
C SER A 183 25.93 -5.48 12.61
N PRO A 184 25.12 -6.24 13.39
CA PRO A 184 25.63 -7.05 14.49
C PRO A 184 26.31 -8.32 13.94
N ARG A 185 27.55 -8.60 14.35
CA ARG A 185 28.20 -9.89 14.14
C ARG A 185 27.75 -10.88 15.22
N PHE A 186 27.27 -12.04 14.79
CA PHE A 186 26.99 -13.18 15.66
C PHE A 186 28.27 -13.62 16.40
N LYS A 187 28.19 -13.74 17.73
CA LYS A 187 29.23 -14.41 18.53
C LYS A 187 28.98 -15.91 18.51
N ALA A 188 30.01 -16.67 18.12
CA ALA A 188 30.04 -18.12 18.22
C ALA A 188 29.98 -18.55 19.69
N ILE A 189 29.08 -19.47 20.01
CA ILE A 189 29.02 -20.16 21.31
C ILE A 189 30.03 -21.30 21.25
N SER A 190 31.09 -21.21 22.05
CA SER A 190 32.01 -22.32 22.30
C SER A 190 31.38 -23.20 23.38
N CYS A 191 31.02 -24.43 23.02
CA CYS A 191 30.70 -25.47 24.00
C CYS A 191 31.98 -25.92 24.70
N ARG A 192 31.86 -26.25 25.99
CA ARG A 192 32.88 -26.89 26.81
C ARG A 192 32.32 -28.22 27.29
#